data_AF-A0A5D2BDI3-F1
#
_entry.id   AF-A0A5D2BDI3-F1
#
_cell.length_a   1.000
_cell.length_b   1.000
_cell.length_c   1.000
_cell.angle_alpha   90.00
_cell.angle_beta   90.00
_cell.angle_gamma   90.00
#
_symmetry.space_group_name_H-M   'P 1'
#
loop_
_entity.id
_entity.type
_entity.pdbx_description
1 polymer ?
#
loop_
_entity_poly.entity_id
_entity_poly.type
_entity_poly.pdbx_seq_one_letter_code
_entity_poly.pdbx_strand_id
1 'polypeptide(L)'
;MREKLRVVIWVCMLLWGNCLGSFVVEKNSLKVTSSAESIVGVYDSSIGSFGVPKHGGTLVGMVVYPKANKRGCINFDQFGMSFKSRRGALPIVLLLDRGDCFFALKALNAQQVGAAAILIADDCNEPLITLNTPEETLATRYVQDIAIPSALITKSLGDRIKEALSNWDHVDINLHWREPLLRPDELVEYEFWTNGDYECGPTCDSQLEFINNFKGAAQILEQKGYTRFTPHYMTWYCPASFILAEQCKTQCINHGRYCAPDLKYYPNRGYDGKDIVIQNLRQACLFKVAKESGKPWLWWDYVTDFAIRCKWIDKYTKECADKVIRSLGIDVTKIDDCIGDTEADAQNPILEAEQKAQIGEGNRGDVTMLPTLMINNRQYRGKLEKGAVLKAICAGFQDATEQAICLSEVLTDIETNRCSENNGGCWEDNIANITACRDTIRGRVCECPVVNGVKYYGDGYTHCEILGLGVAGAAGYAYYKYKILVRSLLRYLLPHRLKVLECEVIFIC
;
A
#
# COMPACT_ATOMS: atom_id res chain seq x y z
N MET A 1 -37.52 -26.49 39.23
CA MET A 1 -37.26 -26.19 37.79
C MET A 1 -37.19 -24.70 37.47
N ARG A 2 -37.99 -23.84 38.10
CA ARG A 2 -38.01 -22.38 37.83
C ARG A 2 -36.73 -21.62 38.22
N GLU A 3 -36.04 -22.04 39.27
CA GLU A 3 -34.79 -21.39 39.70
C GLU A 3 -33.58 -21.78 38.85
N LYS A 4 -33.47 -23.05 38.44
CA LYS A 4 -32.41 -23.51 37.54
C LYS A 4 -32.49 -22.83 36.16
N LEU A 5 -33.70 -22.53 35.68
CA LEU A 5 -33.91 -21.80 34.42
C LEU A 5 -33.48 -20.32 34.53
N ARG A 6 -33.68 -19.69 35.69
CA ARG A 6 -33.24 -18.29 35.93
C ARG A 6 -31.72 -18.16 35.98
N VAL A 7 -31.03 -19.13 36.58
CA VAL A 7 -29.56 -19.17 36.61
C VAL A 7 -28.97 -19.36 35.22
N VAL A 8 -29.56 -20.25 34.39
CA VAL A 8 -29.12 -20.45 33.01
C VAL A 8 -29.31 -19.19 32.16
N ILE A 9 -30.45 -18.50 32.31
CA ILE A 9 -30.71 -17.25 31.58
C ILE A 9 -29.75 -16.12 32.02
N TRP A 10 -29.42 -16.03 33.30
CA TRP A 10 -28.44 -15.05 33.81
C TRP A 10 -27.01 -15.33 33.33
N VAL A 11 -26.61 -16.60 33.29
CA VAL A 11 -25.29 -17.00 32.77
C VAL A 11 -25.21 -16.76 31.26
N CYS A 12 -26.30 -16.99 30.50
CA CYS A 12 -26.35 -16.67 29.08
C CYS A 12 -26.28 -15.17 28.78
N MET A 13 -26.88 -14.30 29.62
CA MET A 13 -26.77 -12.85 29.45
C MET A 13 -25.36 -12.32 29.80
N LEU A 14 -24.65 -12.96 30.74
CA LEU A 14 -23.26 -12.60 31.09
C LEU A 14 -22.24 -13.11 30.05
N LEU A 15 -22.58 -14.15 29.29
CA LEU A 15 -21.75 -14.72 28.21
C LEU A 15 -22.01 -14.08 26.84
N TRP A 16 -23.04 -13.24 26.71
CA TRP A 16 -23.13 -12.28 25.60
C TRP A 16 -22.20 -11.10 25.88
N GLY A 17 -20.90 -11.38 25.78
CA GLY A 17 -19.93 -10.34 25.51
C GLY A 17 -20.38 -9.63 24.24
N ASN A 18 -20.70 -8.35 24.39
CA ASN A 18 -20.88 -7.46 23.26
C ASN A 18 -19.57 -7.48 22.46
N CYS A 19 -19.52 -8.21 21.35
CA CYS A 19 -18.57 -7.94 20.27
C CYS A 19 -18.99 -6.61 19.63
N LEU A 20 -18.80 -5.52 20.37
CA LEU A 20 -18.75 -4.18 19.78
C LEU A 20 -17.35 -4.09 19.18
N GLY A 21 -17.24 -4.33 17.88
CA GLY A 21 -16.09 -3.84 17.13
C GLY A 21 -15.95 -2.35 17.45
N SER A 22 -14.83 -1.97 18.04
CA SER A 22 -14.57 -0.60 18.42
C SER A 22 -14.06 0.13 17.19
N PHE A 23 -14.95 0.51 16.28
CA PHE A 23 -14.58 1.37 15.16
C PHE A 23 -14.23 2.76 15.70
N VAL A 24 -12.97 2.95 16.08
CA VAL A 24 -12.45 4.22 16.60
C VAL A 24 -12.23 5.15 15.41
N VAL A 25 -13.19 6.04 15.18
CA VAL A 25 -13.00 7.12 14.22
C VAL A 25 -11.97 8.10 14.77
N GLU A 26 -10.92 8.38 13.99
CA GLU A 26 -9.97 9.43 14.34
C GLU A 26 -10.67 10.79 14.31
N LYS A 27 -10.99 11.28 15.51
CA LYS A 27 -11.58 12.58 15.73
C LYS A 27 -10.49 13.64 15.60
N ASN A 28 -10.70 14.55 14.66
CA ASN A 28 -9.91 15.76 14.50
C ASN A 28 -10.64 16.94 15.14
N SER A 29 -9.87 17.93 15.60
CA SER A 29 -10.45 19.13 16.20
C SER A 29 -10.84 20.11 15.10
N LEU A 30 -12.14 20.33 14.95
CA LEU A 30 -12.71 21.41 14.16
C LEU A 30 -13.08 22.56 15.10
N LYS A 31 -12.34 23.67 15.03
CA LYS A 31 -12.70 24.88 15.77
C LYS A 31 -13.64 25.74 14.92
N VAL A 32 -14.78 26.10 15.46
CA VAL A 32 -15.75 27.01 14.84
C VAL A 32 -15.65 28.37 15.53
N THR A 33 -15.53 29.42 14.72
CA THR A 33 -15.57 30.83 15.13
C THR A 33 -16.67 31.53 14.35
N SER A 34 -17.51 32.31 15.01
CA SER A 34 -18.68 32.93 14.36
C SER A 34 -19.10 34.19 15.10
N SER A 35 -19.87 35.05 14.43
CA SER A 35 -20.63 36.14 15.07
C SER A 35 -21.73 35.60 16.00
N ALA A 36 -22.23 34.39 15.75
CA ALA A 36 -23.13 33.69 16.66
C ALA A 36 -22.32 32.98 17.77
N GLU A 37 -22.25 33.60 18.95
CA GLU A 37 -21.51 33.05 20.11
C GLU A 37 -22.00 31.64 20.49
N SER A 38 -23.27 31.34 20.26
CA SER A 38 -23.89 30.06 20.59
C SER A 38 -23.28 28.87 19.84
N ILE A 39 -22.58 29.08 18.72
CA ILE A 39 -21.95 28.00 17.93
C ILE A 39 -20.42 27.94 18.06
N VAL A 40 -19.81 28.96 18.68
CA VAL A 40 -18.36 29.00 18.89
C VAL A 40 -17.92 27.85 19.78
N GLY A 41 -16.92 27.09 19.34
CA GLY A 41 -16.46 25.94 20.09
C GLY A 41 -15.48 25.06 19.32
N VAL A 42 -15.04 23.99 19.98
CA VAL A 42 -14.25 22.91 19.37
C VAL A 42 -15.15 21.69 19.28
N TYR A 43 -15.23 21.13 18.08
CA TYR A 43 -16.07 19.98 17.77
C TYR A 43 -15.23 18.86 17.17
N ASP A 44 -15.73 17.64 17.32
CA ASP A 44 -15.17 16.49 16.62
C ASP A 44 -15.54 16.55 15.14
N SER A 45 -14.57 16.25 14.27
CA SER A 45 -14.79 15.97 12.86
C SER A 45 -14.01 14.73 12.42
N SER A 46 -14.46 14.08 11.36
CA SER A 46 -13.79 12.93 10.75
C SER A 46 -13.24 13.36 9.39
N ILE A 47 -11.92 13.36 9.21
CA ILE A 47 -11.28 13.82 7.98
C ILE A 47 -11.10 12.64 7.02
N GLY A 48 -11.41 12.85 5.73
CA GLY A 48 -11.30 11.83 4.69
C GLY A 48 -9.86 11.45 4.38
N SER A 49 -9.67 10.23 3.85
CA SER A 49 -8.37 9.71 3.38
C SER A 49 -7.92 10.27 2.03
N PHE A 50 -8.51 11.39 1.58
CA PHE A 50 -8.27 12.00 0.28
C PHE A 50 -8.34 13.52 0.37
N GLY A 51 -7.63 14.21 -0.53
CA GLY A 51 -7.62 15.67 -0.59
C GLY A 51 -6.88 16.40 0.54
N VAL A 52 -6.32 15.70 1.51
CA VAL A 52 -5.52 16.31 2.58
C VAL A 52 -4.06 16.44 2.12
N PRO A 53 -3.38 17.57 2.37
CA PRO A 53 -1.95 17.73 2.09
C PRO A 53 -1.09 16.67 2.79
N LYS A 54 0.12 16.47 2.26
CA LYS A 54 1.08 15.41 2.61
C LYS A 54 1.62 15.43 4.06
N HIS A 55 1.21 16.40 4.90
CA HIS A 55 1.68 16.64 6.28
C HIS A 55 0.57 17.17 7.18
N GLY A 56 0.77 17.07 8.50
CA GLY A 56 -0.01 17.80 9.51
C GLY A 56 -0.14 19.29 9.17
N GLY A 57 -1.34 19.85 9.32
CA GLY A 57 -1.64 21.18 8.82
C GLY A 57 -2.95 21.74 9.34
N THR A 58 -3.16 23.03 9.06
CA THR A 58 -4.32 23.78 9.51
C THR A 58 -4.90 24.57 8.36
N LEU A 59 -6.20 24.47 8.13
CA LEU A 59 -6.91 25.31 7.18
C LEU A 59 -7.90 26.19 7.94
N VAL A 60 -7.68 27.49 7.89
CA VAL A 60 -8.68 28.49 8.33
C VAL A 60 -9.46 28.94 7.11
N GLY A 61 -10.78 28.82 7.13
CA GLY A 61 -11.62 29.19 6.00
C GLY A 61 -13.05 29.57 6.38
N MET A 62 -13.71 30.31 5.50
CA MET A 62 -15.07 30.78 5.67
C MET A 62 -16.06 29.75 5.14
N VAL A 63 -17.06 29.38 5.93
CA VAL A 63 -18.05 28.38 5.56
C VAL A 63 -19.15 28.99 4.69
N VAL A 64 -19.45 28.34 3.57
CA VAL A 64 -20.54 28.71 2.67
C VAL A 64 -21.45 27.51 2.46
N TYR A 65 -22.74 27.70 2.72
CA TYR A 65 -23.78 26.73 2.37
C TYR A 65 -24.43 27.12 1.04
N PRO A 66 -24.33 26.28 -0.01
CA PRO A 66 -24.77 26.66 -1.35
C PRO A 66 -26.31 26.72 -1.43
N LYS A 67 -26.82 27.68 -2.22
CA LYS A 67 -28.27 27.88 -2.39
C LYS A 67 -28.94 26.76 -3.17
N ALA A 68 -28.24 26.19 -4.15
CA ALA A 68 -28.65 25.03 -4.94
C ALA A 68 -27.57 23.94 -4.88
N ASN A 69 -27.91 22.70 -5.28
CA ASN A 69 -26.99 21.56 -5.23
C ASN A 69 -26.37 21.32 -3.83
N LYS A 70 -27.20 21.41 -2.79
CA LYS A 70 -26.80 21.28 -1.37
C LYS A 70 -26.09 19.95 -1.04
N ARG A 71 -26.37 18.91 -1.82
CA ARG A 71 -25.71 17.59 -1.71
C ARG A 71 -24.44 17.48 -2.55
N GLY A 72 -24.12 18.43 -3.43
CA GLY A 72 -22.87 18.45 -4.21
C GLY A 72 -22.69 17.30 -5.20
N CYS A 73 -23.77 16.64 -5.63
CA CYS A 73 -23.71 15.47 -6.51
C CYS A 73 -23.67 15.81 -7.99
N ILE A 74 -23.98 17.05 -8.34
CA ILE A 74 -23.91 17.58 -9.71
C ILE A 74 -22.77 18.60 -9.77
N ASN A 75 -22.18 18.82 -10.94
CA ASN A 75 -21.19 19.88 -11.11
C ASN A 75 -21.82 21.26 -10.84
N PHE A 76 -21.19 22.04 -9.95
CA PHE A 76 -21.65 23.37 -9.53
C PHE A 76 -21.63 24.42 -10.65
N ASP A 77 -20.82 24.24 -11.70
CA ASP A 77 -20.78 25.11 -12.88
C ASP A 77 -22.12 25.15 -13.62
N GLN A 78 -22.91 24.05 -13.57
CA GLN A 78 -24.25 23.99 -14.17
C GLN A 78 -25.23 24.96 -13.52
N PHE A 79 -24.91 25.44 -12.32
CA PHE A 79 -25.71 26.41 -11.57
C PHE A 79 -25.07 27.82 -11.59
N GLY A 80 -24.00 28.03 -12.37
CA GLY A 80 -23.27 29.29 -12.43
C GLY A 80 -22.60 29.69 -11.10
N MET A 81 -22.30 28.71 -10.23
CA MET A 81 -21.71 28.94 -8.92
C MET A 81 -20.19 28.84 -8.98
N SER A 82 -19.49 29.82 -8.40
CA SER A 82 -18.04 29.76 -8.18
C SER A 82 -17.71 30.06 -6.72
N PHE A 83 -16.82 29.26 -6.15
CA PHE A 83 -16.35 29.36 -4.77
C PHE A 83 -14.86 29.69 -4.70
N LYS A 84 -14.32 30.28 -5.78
CA LYS A 84 -12.97 30.82 -5.78
C LYS A 84 -12.89 32.01 -4.84
N SER A 85 -11.99 31.92 -3.87
CA SER A 85 -11.73 33.00 -2.93
C SER A 85 -10.99 34.16 -3.62
N ARG A 86 -11.34 35.39 -3.27
CA ARG A 86 -10.63 36.58 -3.77
C ARG A 86 -9.22 36.62 -3.15
N ARG A 87 -8.25 37.23 -3.84
CA ARG A 87 -6.90 37.40 -3.28
C ARG A 87 -6.98 38.16 -1.95
N GLY A 88 -6.38 37.57 -0.91
CA GLY A 88 -6.38 38.13 0.46
C GLY A 88 -7.63 37.82 1.30
N ALA A 89 -8.64 37.15 0.74
CA ALA A 89 -9.80 36.68 1.51
C ALA A 89 -9.54 35.27 2.08
N LEU A 90 -10.28 34.91 3.14
CA LEU A 90 -10.26 33.54 3.65
C LEU A 90 -10.69 32.55 2.56
N PRO A 91 -10.06 31.37 2.50
CA PRO A 91 -10.46 30.31 1.58
C PRO A 91 -11.90 29.86 1.89
N ILE A 92 -12.68 29.56 0.84
CA ILE A 92 -14.07 29.12 0.99
C ILE A 92 -14.12 27.63 1.31
N VAL A 93 -14.81 27.29 2.39
CA VAL A 93 -15.13 25.92 2.79
C VAL A 93 -16.60 25.67 2.49
N LEU A 94 -16.90 24.69 1.64
CA LEU A 94 -18.27 24.37 1.29
C LEU A 94 -18.90 23.42 2.30
N LEU A 95 -20.04 23.82 2.88
CA LEU A 95 -20.89 22.93 3.66
C LEU A 95 -21.86 22.20 2.73
N LEU A 96 -21.85 20.87 2.76
CA LEU A 96 -22.69 20.01 1.93
C LEU A 96 -23.45 18.99 2.77
N ASP A 97 -24.60 18.56 2.29
CA ASP A 97 -25.41 17.53 2.94
C ASP A 97 -24.98 16.12 2.50
N ARG A 98 -24.93 15.17 3.45
CA ARG A 98 -24.79 13.74 3.17
C ARG A 98 -25.98 13.21 2.35
N GLY A 99 -25.73 12.19 1.53
CA GLY A 99 -26.74 11.53 0.68
C GLY A 99 -26.49 11.69 -0.83
N ASP A 100 -27.26 10.93 -1.61
CA ASP A 100 -27.31 10.83 -3.09
C ASP A 100 -26.06 10.35 -3.83
N CYS A 101 -24.86 10.69 -3.35
CA CYS A 101 -23.61 10.34 -4.00
C CYS A 101 -22.45 10.21 -3.00
N PHE A 102 -21.35 9.62 -3.47
CA PHE A 102 -20.14 9.39 -2.69
C PHE A 102 -19.43 10.69 -2.28
N PHE A 103 -18.76 10.64 -1.12
CA PHE A 103 -18.03 11.79 -0.56
C PHE A 103 -16.94 12.32 -1.50
N ALA A 104 -16.20 11.46 -2.20
CA ALA A 104 -15.20 11.87 -3.18
C ALA A 104 -15.80 12.66 -4.34
N LEU A 105 -16.98 12.29 -4.83
CA LEU A 105 -17.65 13.05 -5.90
C LEU A 105 -18.03 14.46 -5.43
N LYS A 106 -18.50 14.59 -4.18
CA LYS A 106 -18.80 15.90 -3.57
C LYS A 106 -17.55 16.78 -3.52
N ALA A 107 -16.42 16.21 -3.09
CA ALA A 107 -15.14 16.91 -3.02
C ALA A 107 -14.62 17.31 -4.41
N LEU A 108 -14.70 16.43 -5.39
CA LEU A 108 -14.31 16.71 -6.78
C LEU A 108 -15.13 17.87 -7.36
N ASN A 109 -16.46 17.80 -7.24
CA ASN A 109 -17.36 18.83 -7.75
C ASN A 109 -17.10 20.18 -7.08
N ALA A 110 -16.87 20.19 -5.76
CA ALA A 110 -16.53 21.40 -5.00
C ALA A 110 -15.16 21.98 -5.42
N GLN A 111 -14.16 21.14 -5.64
CA GLN A 111 -12.83 21.54 -6.06
C GLN A 111 -12.84 22.21 -7.44
N GLN A 112 -13.60 21.68 -8.40
CA GLN A 112 -13.66 22.21 -9.77
C GLN A 112 -14.12 23.67 -9.81
N VAL A 113 -15.01 24.05 -8.87
CA VAL A 113 -15.51 25.42 -8.72
C VAL A 113 -14.70 26.28 -7.74
N GLY A 114 -13.58 25.76 -7.25
CA GLY A 114 -12.56 26.51 -6.51
C GLY A 114 -12.77 26.58 -4.99
N ALA A 115 -13.60 25.71 -4.42
CA ALA A 115 -13.63 25.55 -2.97
C ALA A 115 -12.27 25.05 -2.46
N ALA A 116 -11.87 25.47 -1.28
CA ALA A 116 -10.60 25.10 -0.68
C ALA A 116 -10.71 23.88 0.26
N ALA A 117 -11.91 23.57 0.74
CA ALA A 117 -12.24 22.39 1.52
C ALA A 117 -13.75 22.15 1.50
N ILE A 118 -14.16 20.97 1.96
CA ILE A 118 -15.58 20.68 2.22
C ILE A 118 -15.82 20.19 3.64
N LEU A 119 -16.95 20.62 4.21
CA LEU A 119 -17.58 20.00 5.36
C LEU A 119 -18.83 19.25 4.88
N ILE A 120 -18.95 17.98 5.25
CA ILE A 120 -20.13 17.17 4.96
C ILE A 120 -20.91 17.04 6.26
N ALA A 121 -22.12 17.59 6.29
CA ALA A 121 -23.05 17.42 7.40
C ALA A 121 -23.73 16.06 7.29
N ASP A 122 -23.64 15.28 8.35
CA ASP A 122 -24.39 14.03 8.47
C ASP A 122 -25.90 14.26 8.38
N ASP A 123 -26.63 13.28 7.84
CA ASP A 123 -28.10 13.28 7.76
C ASP A 123 -28.75 12.52 8.92
N CYS A 124 -27.95 11.75 9.67
CA CYS A 124 -28.37 10.97 10.83
C CYS A 124 -27.69 11.45 12.13
N ASN A 125 -28.38 11.33 13.26
CA ASN A 125 -27.79 11.54 14.59
C ASN A 125 -27.05 10.27 15.02
N GLU A 126 -25.87 10.04 14.45
CA GLU A 126 -25.01 8.89 14.74
C GLU A 126 -23.59 9.32 15.12
N PRO A 127 -22.77 8.44 15.74
CA PRO A 127 -21.34 8.69 15.89
C PRO A 127 -20.71 8.99 14.53
N LEU A 128 -19.71 9.88 14.50
CA LEU A 128 -18.98 10.16 13.27
C LEU A 128 -18.45 8.86 12.68
N ILE A 129 -18.60 8.70 11.36
CA ILE A 129 -18.03 7.61 10.59
C ILE A 129 -16.75 8.07 9.89
N THR A 130 -15.86 7.14 9.55
CA THR A 130 -14.70 7.45 8.72
C THR A 130 -15.17 7.76 7.31
N LEU A 131 -14.75 8.91 6.76
CA LEU A 131 -14.97 9.29 5.38
C LEU A 131 -14.17 8.37 4.45
N ASN A 132 -14.71 7.19 4.18
CA ASN A 132 -14.17 6.25 3.22
C ASN A 132 -14.94 6.38 1.90
N THR A 133 -14.22 6.31 0.78
CA THR A 133 -14.84 5.93 -0.48
C THR A 133 -15.07 4.43 -0.45
N PRO A 134 -16.27 3.92 -0.77
CA PRO A 134 -16.46 2.48 -0.87
C PRO A 134 -15.47 1.88 -1.87
N GLU A 135 -15.01 0.67 -1.57
CA GLU A 135 -14.24 -0.12 -2.52
C GLU A 135 -15.04 -0.29 -3.81
N GLU A 136 -14.38 0.05 -4.91
CA GLU A 136 -14.77 -0.18 -6.30
C GLU A 136 -16.12 0.40 -6.75
N THR A 137 -16.15 1.71 -6.94
CA THR A 137 -17.05 2.35 -7.91
C THR A 137 -16.25 3.29 -8.83
N LEU A 138 -16.90 3.89 -9.83
CA LEU A 138 -16.32 4.99 -10.62
C LEU A 138 -15.68 6.10 -9.74
N ALA A 139 -16.07 6.20 -8.46
CA ALA A 139 -15.49 7.08 -7.46
C ALA A 139 -13.97 6.88 -7.24
N THR A 140 -13.46 5.64 -7.33
CA THR A 140 -12.05 5.32 -7.04
C THR A 140 -11.09 5.98 -8.05
N ARG A 141 -11.52 6.20 -9.30
CA ARG A 141 -10.71 6.92 -10.30
C ARG A 141 -10.48 8.39 -9.93
N TYR A 142 -11.44 9.01 -9.25
CA TYR A 142 -11.38 10.43 -8.93
C TYR A 142 -10.63 10.74 -7.64
N VAL A 143 -10.43 9.75 -6.76
CA VAL A 143 -9.77 9.95 -5.46
C VAL A 143 -8.36 10.54 -5.62
N GLN A 144 -7.64 10.13 -6.65
CA GLN A 144 -6.28 10.63 -6.92
C GLN A 144 -6.24 12.10 -7.37
N ASP A 145 -7.35 12.62 -7.90
CA ASP A 145 -7.46 13.99 -8.43
C ASP A 145 -7.96 15.00 -7.38
N ILE A 146 -8.43 14.53 -6.22
CA ILE A 146 -8.93 15.39 -5.14
C ILE A 146 -7.73 15.88 -4.32
N ALA A 147 -7.61 17.21 -4.23
CA ALA A 147 -6.56 17.96 -3.56
C ALA A 147 -7.07 18.85 -2.41
N ILE A 148 -8.39 18.87 -2.16
CA ILE A 148 -9.00 19.68 -1.09
C ILE A 148 -9.44 18.82 0.11
N PRO A 149 -9.15 19.22 1.36
CA PRO A 149 -9.49 18.42 2.52
C PRO A 149 -11.01 18.32 2.68
N SER A 150 -11.46 17.13 3.07
CA SER A 150 -12.87 16.81 3.26
C SER A 150 -13.08 16.32 4.69
N ALA A 151 -14.05 16.89 5.42
CA ALA A 151 -14.35 16.47 6.78
C ALA A 151 -15.85 16.25 6.99
N LEU A 152 -16.21 15.14 7.65
CA LEU A 152 -17.57 14.84 8.09
C LEU A 152 -17.77 15.43 9.49
N ILE A 153 -18.90 16.10 9.66
CA ILE A 153 -19.36 16.66 10.92
C ILE A 153 -20.71 16.07 11.29
N THR A 154 -21.02 16.06 12.57
CA THR A 154 -22.31 15.56 13.07
C THR A 154 -23.46 16.37 12.49
N LYS A 155 -24.63 15.72 12.36
CA LYS A 155 -25.87 16.39 11.96
C LYS A 155 -26.16 17.62 12.82
N SER A 156 -26.02 17.49 14.15
CA SER A 156 -26.26 18.59 15.10
C SER A 156 -25.38 19.81 14.83
N LEU A 157 -24.08 19.62 14.55
CA LEU A 157 -23.20 20.73 14.21
C LEU A 157 -23.55 21.32 12.84
N GLY A 158 -23.80 20.47 11.85
CA GLY A 158 -24.19 20.90 10.51
C GLY A 158 -25.46 21.76 10.51
N ASP A 159 -26.47 21.36 11.29
CA ASP A 159 -27.73 22.11 11.41
C ASP A 159 -27.53 23.47 12.08
N ARG A 160 -26.71 23.54 13.15
CA ARG A 160 -26.36 24.79 13.83
C ARG A 160 -25.59 25.76 12.93
N ILE A 161 -24.67 25.26 12.12
CA ILE A 161 -23.94 26.08 11.15
C ILE A 161 -24.91 26.61 10.07
N LYS A 162 -25.81 25.77 9.54
CA LYS A 162 -26.81 26.21 8.55
C LYS A 162 -27.75 27.27 9.11
N GLU A 163 -28.18 27.11 10.36
CA GLU A 163 -29.03 28.08 11.07
C GLU A 163 -28.31 29.42 11.20
N ALA A 164 -27.07 29.43 11.69
CA ALA A 164 -26.26 30.66 11.78
C ALA A 164 -26.09 31.33 10.41
N LEU A 165 -25.73 30.57 9.37
CA LEU A 165 -25.62 31.11 8.01
C LEU A 165 -26.95 31.68 7.47
N SER A 166 -28.08 31.08 7.84
CA SER A 166 -29.41 31.58 7.45
C SER A 166 -29.79 32.89 8.15
N ASN A 167 -29.24 33.12 9.34
CA ASN A 167 -29.36 34.37 10.10
C ASN A 167 -28.35 35.43 9.67
N TRP A 168 -27.62 35.20 8.57
CA TRP A 168 -26.56 36.08 8.05
C TRP A 168 -25.34 36.21 8.96
N ASP A 169 -25.16 35.28 9.90
CA ASP A 169 -23.94 35.19 10.70
C ASP A 169 -22.78 34.67 9.86
N HIS A 170 -21.60 35.23 10.08
CA HIS A 170 -20.38 34.71 9.50
C HIS A 170 -19.91 33.50 10.30
N VAL A 171 -19.56 32.42 9.61
CA VAL A 171 -19.02 31.21 10.23
C VAL A 171 -17.68 30.90 9.58
N ASP A 172 -16.63 31.01 10.38
CA ASP A 172 -15.28 30.61 10.02
C ASP A 172 -14.94 29.32 10.77
N ILE A 173 -14.14 28.48 10.13
CA ILE A 173 -13.62 27.27 10.74
C ILE A 173 -12.11 27.27 10.72
N ASN A 174 -11.54 26.56 11.68
CA ASN A 174 -10.16 26.13 11.64
C ASN A 174 -10.13 24.60 11.71
N LEU A 175 -9.87 23.98 10.56
CA LEU A 175 -9.67 22.56 10.42
C LEU A 175 -8.22 22.24 10.76
N HIS A 176 -7.99 21.65 11.93
CA HIS A 176 -6.68 21.11 12.31
C HIS A 176 -6.66 19.62 12.02
N TRP A 177 -5.77 19.18 11.14
CA TRP A 177 -5.36 17.78 11.08
C TRP A 177 -3.97 17.70 11.70
N ARG A 178 -3.93 17.26 12.95
CA ARG A 178 -2.65 17.05 13.65
C ARG A 178 -2.01 15.75 13.15
N GLU A 179 -0.69 15.72 13.15
CA GLU A 179 0.09 14.50 13.26
C GLU A 179 0.41 14.30 14.75
N PRO A 180 -0.29 13.42 15.49
CA PRO A 180 0.17 13.05 16.81
C PRO A 180 1.03 11.81 16.63
N LEU A 181 2.14 11.96 15.89
CA LEU A 181 3.11 10.89 15.66
C LEU A 181 4.08 10.73 16.84
N LEU A 182 3.99 11.60 17.84
CA LEU A 182 4.91 11.63 18.97
C LEU A 182 4.61 10.49 19.95
N ARG A 183 5.37 9.40 19.82
CA ARG A 183 5.70 8.51 20.93
C ARG A 183 7.05 8.93 21.56
N PRO A 184 7.28 8.61 22.84
CA PRO A 184 8.51 8.95 23.55
C PRO A 184 9.78 8.24 23.04
N ASP A 185 9.67 7.37 22.03
CA ASP A 185 10.75 6.47 21.61
C ASP A 185 11.42 6.99 20.31
N GLU A 186 12.75 6.82 20.17
CA GLU A 186 13.54 7.27 19.00
C GLU A 186 13.24 6.48 17.70
N LEU A 187 12.33 5.50 17.75
CA LEU A 187 12.11 4.51 16.70
C LEU A 187 10.69 4.61 16.14
N VAL A 188 10.58 4.81 14.83
CA VAL A 188 9.29 4.90 14.14
C VAL A 188 8.83 3.50 13.75
N GLU A 189 7.73 3.05 14.34
CA GLU A 189 7.07 1.81 13.92
C GLU A 189 6.05 2.13 12.84
N TYR A 190 6.08 1.42 11.73
CA TYR A 190 5.09 1.56 10.69
C TYR A 190 4.65 0.20 10.13
N GLU A 191 3.39 0.15 9.74
CA GLU A 191 2.73 -1.04 9.25
C GLU A 191 2.20 -0.80 7.84
N PHE A 192 2.25 -1.82 6.99
CA PHE A 192 1.63 -1.76 5.68
C PHE A 192 0.65 -2.91 5.50
N TRP A 193 -0.63 -2.55 5.51
CA TRP A 193 -1.75 -3.44 5.25
C TRP A 193 -1.95 -3.57 3.75
N THR A 194 -1.74 -4.77 3.22
CA THR A 194 -1.71 -5.07 1.79
C THR A 194 -2.36 -6.43 1.50
N ASN A 195 -2.55 -6.73 0.22
CA ASN A 195 -2.89 -8.07 -0.27
C ASN A 195 -1.77 -8.60 -1.18
N GLY A 196 -1.73 -9.92 -1.33
CA GLY A 196 -0.88 -10.65 -2.28
C GLY A 196 -1.55 -10.90 -3.62
N ASP A 197 -2.77 -10.40 -3.83
CA ASP A 197 -3.40 -10.33 -5.15
C ASP A 197 -2.98 -9.01 -5.81
N TYR A 198 -2.09 -9.09 -6.82
CA TYR A 198 -1.62 -7.92 -7.56
C TYR A 198 -2.40 -7.68 -8.85
N GLU A 199 -3.42 -8.49 -9.10
CA GLU A 199 -4.39 -8.24 -10.15
C GLU A 199 -5.68 -7.80 -9.45
N CYS A 200 -5.92 -6.52 -9.24
CA CYS A 200 -7.25 -6.03 -8.80
C CYS A 200 -7.59 -4.66 -9.39
N GLY A 201 -7.04 -4.39 -10.58
CA GLY A 201 -7.22 -3.11 -11.26
C GLY A 201 -6.41 -1.97 -10.61
N PRO A 202 -6.86 -0.71 -10.74
CA PRO A 202 -6.06 0.47 -10.41
C PRO A 202 -5.55 0.54 -8.97
N THR A 203 -6.31 -0.01 -8.01
CA THR A 203 -5.92 -0.04 -6.59
C THR A 203 -4.65 -0.89 -6.40
N CYS A 204 -4.64 -2.10 -6.96
CA CYS A 204 -3.48 -2.99 -6.93
C CYS A 204 -2.28 -2.42 -7.71
N ASP A 205 -2.53 -1.76 -8.85
CA ASP A 205 -1.46 -1.13 -9.62
C ASP A 205 -0.80 0.00 -8.81
N SER A 206 -1.59 0.85 -8.14
CA SER A 206 -1.07 1.91 -7.27
C SER A 206 -0.34 1.35 -6.03
N GLN A 207 -0.83 0.25 -5.46
CA GLN A 207 -0.17 -0.45 -4.35
C GLN A 207 1.19 -0.98 -4.79
N LEU A 208 1.24 -1.67 -5.93
CA LEU A 208 2.48 -2.24 -6.47
C LEU A 208 3.48 -1.16 -6.87
N GLU A 209 3.02 -0.05 -7.44
CA GLU A 209 3.86 1.12 -7.73
C GLU A 209 4.48 1.67 -6.44
N PHE A 210 3.71 1.83 -5.37
CA PHE A 210 4.22 2.26 -4.07
C PHE A 210 5.28 1.29 -3.53
N ILE A 211 5.00 -0.02 -3.50
CA ILE A 211 5.94 -1.05 -3.03
C ILE A 211 7.28 -0.95 -3.78
N ASN A 212 7.24 -0.88 -5.11
CA ASN A 212 8.45 -0.81 -5.94
C ASN A 212 9.29 0.46 -5.69
N ASN A 213 8.60 1.61 -5.56
CA ASN A 213 9.24 2.91 -5.38
C ASN A 213 9.76 3.10 -3.94
N PHE A 214 9.07 2.55 -2.94
CA PHE A 214 9.39 2.73 -1.53
C PHE A 214 10.42 1.72 -0.99
N LYS A 215 10.46 0.51 -1.58
CA LYS A 215 11.38 -0.59 -1.22
C LYS A 215 12.78 -0.14 -0.79
N GLY A 216 13.52 0.57 -1.65
CA GLY A 216 14.90 0.94 -1.34
C GLY A 216 15.04 1.83 -0.11
N ALA A 217 14.09 2.75 0.10
CA ALA A 217 14.09 3.61 1.27
C ALA A 217 13.72 2.83 2.54
N ALA A 218 12.73 1.93 2.45
CA ALA A 218 12.38 1.03 3.56
C ALA A 218 13.56 0.15 3.99
N GLN A 219 14.24 -0.49 3.03
CA GLN A 219 15.40 -1.35 3.29
C GLN A 219 16.50 -0.59 4.05
N ILE A 220 16.83 0.65 3.65
CA ILE A 220 17.83 1.47 4.33
C ILE A 220 17.39 1.82 5.76
N LEU A 221 16.15 2.25 5.94
CA LEU A 221 15.63 2.65 7.25
C LEU A 221 15.63 1.46 8.22
N GLU A 222 15.24 0.28 7.74
CA GLU A 222 15.23 -0.96 8.52
C GLU A 222 16.65 -1.47 8.82
N GLN A 223 17.55 -1.51 7.83
CA GLN A 223 18.94 -1.98 8.00
C GLN A 223 19.74 -1.09 8.96
N LYS A 224 19.48 0.22 8.94
CA LYS A 224 20.11 1.18 9.86
C LYS A 224 19.44 1.22 11.24
N GLY A 225 18.34 0.47 11.42
CA GLY A 225 17.63 0.38 12.70
C GLY A 225 16.81 1.62 13.07
N TYR A 226 16.50 2.50 12.10
CA TYR A 226 15.71 3.70 12.35
C TYR A 226 14.21 3.44 12.43
N THR A 227 13.75 2.39 11.73
CA THR A 227 12.34 2.05 11.69
C THR A 227 12.13 0.58 12.01
N ARG A 228 10.90 0.25 12.46
CA ARG A 228 10.43 -1.12 12.59
C ARG A 228 9.19 -1.30 11.73
N PHE A 229 9.40 -1.95 10.61
CA PHE A 229 8.37 -2.29 9.66
C PHE A 229 7.66 -3.60 10.04
N THR A 230 6.36 -3.69 9.79
CA THR A 230 5.60 -4.96 9.78
C THR A 230 4.55 -4.94 8.64
N PRO A 231 4.59 -5.87 7.67
CA PRO A 231 3.51 -6.06 6.71
C PRO A 231 2.35 -6.80 7.36
N HIS A 232 1.13 -6.45 6.95
CA HIS A 232 -0.10 -7.07 7.44
C HIS A 232 -1.03 -7.44 6.30
N TYR A 233 -1.84 -8.48 6.52
CA TYR A 233 -2.74 -9.03 5.51
C TYR A 233 -4.14 -9.17 6.08
N MET A 234 -5.09 -8.46 5.47
CA MET A 234 -6.48 -8.51 5.86
C MET A 234 -7.08 -9.88 5.57
N THR A 235 -7.83 -10.43 6.51
CA THR A 235 -8.60 -11.66 6.31
C THR A 235 -10.03 -11.47 6.77
N TRP A 236 -10.94 -12.12 6.05
CA TRP A 236 -12.35 -12.17 6.38
C TRP A 236 -12.70 -13.54 6.95
N TYR A 237 -13.93 -13.70 7.41
CA TYR A 237 -14.45 -14.99 7.84
C TYR A 237 -15.78 -15.28 7.17
N CYS A 238 -16.06 -16.56 7.02
CA CYS A 238 -17.31 -17.08 6.52
C CYS A 238 -18.21 -17.41 7.71
N PRO A 239 -19.44 -16.85 7.80
CA PRO A 239 -20.34 -17.14 8.90
C PRO A 239 -20.70 -18.63 8.97
N ALA A 240 -20.90 -19.15 10.19
CA ALA A 240 -21.11 -20.57 10.44
C ALA A 240 -22.25 -21.19 9.61
N SER A 241 -23.30 -20.42 9.34
CA SER A 241 -24.45 -20.84 8.53
C SER A 241 -24.12 -21.09 7.05
N PHE A 242 -23.00 -20.56 6.56
CA PHE A 242 -22.59 -20.63 5.15
C PHE A 242 -21.34 -21.46 4.91
N ILE A 243 -20.79 -22.14 5.94
CA ILE A 243 -19.55 -22.94 5.81
C ILE A 243 -19.64 -23.99 4.69
N LEU A 244 -20.82 -24.58 4.49
CA LEU A 244 -21.02 -25.61 3.46
C LEU A 244 -21.29 -25.03 2.06
N ALA A 245 -21.51 -23.72 1.94
CA ALA A 245 -21.78 -23.06 0.67
C ALA A 245 -20.53 -23.09 -0.22
N GLU A 246 -20.75 -23.21 -1.54
CA GLU A 246 -19.66 -23.28 -2.51
C GLU A 246 -18.79 -22.02 -2.49
N GLN A 247 -19.41 -20.87 -2.25
CA GLN A 247 -18.69 -19.60 -2.09
C GLN A 247 -17.73 -19.65 -0.90
N CYS A 248 -18.12 -20.25 0.22
CA CYS A 248 -17.23 -20.35 1.37
C CYS A 248 -16.06 -21.29 1.09
N LYS A 249 -16.32 -22.44 0.47
CA LYS A 249 -15.31 -23.44 0.14
C LYS A 249 -14.27 -22.96 -0.88
N THR A 250 -14.68 -22.12 -1.82
CA THR A 250 -13.77 -21.56 -2.84
C THR A 250 -12.98 -20.36 -2.33
N GLN A 251 -13.51 -19.60 -1.37
CA GLN A 251 -12.92 -18.33 -0.93
C GLN A 251 -12.13 -18.42 0.38
N CYS A 252 -12.23 -19.53 1.11
CA CYS A 252 -11.71 -19.65 2.46
C CYS A 252 -10.86 -20.89 2.69
N ILE A 253 -9.99 -20.80 3.68
CA ILE A 253 -9.23 -21.91 4.26
C ILE A 253 -9.64 -22.15 5.72
N ASN A 254 -9.14 -23.23 6.33
CA ASN A 254 -9.39 -23.62 7.71
C ASN A 254 -10.89 -23.63 8.07
N HIS A 255 -11.70 -24.24 7.21
CA HIS A 255 -13.17 -24.36 7.35
C HIS A 255 -13.92 -23.02 7.49
N GLY A 256 -13.51 -22.01 6.72
CA GLY A 256 -14.21 -20.73 6.68
C GLY A 256 -13.71 -19.69 7.69
N ARG A 257 -12.67 -20.00 8.48
CA ARG A 257 -12.10 -19.06 9.45
C ARG A 257 -11.36 -17.89 8.81
N TYR A 258 -10.69 -18.14 7.68
CA TYR A 258 -9.90 -17.15 6.97
C TYR A 258 -10.24 -17.16 5.49
N CYS A 259 -10.68 -16.02 5.00
CA CYS A 259 -11.20 -15.84 3.65
C CYS A 259 -10.63 -14.58 3.01
N ALA A 260 -10.60 -14.55 1.69
CA ALA A 260 -10.38 -13.34 0.91
C ALA A 260 -11.51 -13.21 -0.12
N PRO A 261 -12.07 -12.02 -0.33
CA PRO A 261 -13.05 -11.80 -1.38
C PRO A 261 -12.36 -11.87 -2.75
N ASP A 262 -12.68 -12.88 -3.55
CA ASP A 262 -12.38 -12.86 -4.98
C ASP A 262 -13.30 -11.86 -5.67
N LEU A 263 -12.72 -10.73 -6.08
CA LEU A 263 -13.43 -9.63 -6.71
C LEU A 263 -13.90 -9.93 -8.14
N LYS A 264 -13.61 -11.12 -8.71
CA LYS A 264 -14.09 -11.58 -10.04
C LYS A 264 -14.04 -10.54 -11.17
N TYR A 265 -13.15 -9.54 -11.08
CA TYR A 265 -13.07 -8.45 -12.04
C TYR A 265 -12.63 -8.95 -13.42
N TYR A 266 -11.90 -10.06 -13.46
CA TYR A 266 -11.50 -10.75 -14.68
C TYR A 266 -12.09 -12.16 -14.67
N PRO A 267 -13.07 -12.47 -15.54
CA PRO A 267 -13.51 -13.84 -15.72
C PRO A 267 -12.31 -14.68 -16.20
N ASN A 268 -12.13 -15.87 -15.61
CA ASN A 268 -11.04 -16.81 -15.87
C ASN A 268 -9.67 -16.42 -15.31
N ARG A 269 -9.58 -15.97 -14.05
CA ARG A 269 -8.30 -15.63 -13.39
C ARG A 269 -7.50 -16.80 -12.84
N GLY A 270 -8.05 -18.01 -12.89
CA GLY A 270 -7.35 -19.28 -12.63
C GLY A 270 -7.02 -19.59 -11.17
N TYR A 271 -7.36 -18.71 -10.22
CA TYR A 271 -7.26 -18.92 -8.77
C TYR A 271 -8.44 -18.24 -8.05
N ASP A 272 -8.79 -18.74 -6.86
CA ASP A 272 -9.90 -18.26 -6.04
C ASP A 272 -9.42 -17.55 -4.76
N GLY A 273 -10.34 -17.02 -3.95
CA GLY A 273 -10.01 -16.35 -2.69
C GLY A 273 -9.19 -17.19 -1.73
N LYS A 274 -9.40 -18.53 -1.69
CA LYS A 274 -8.58 -19.43 -0.87
C LYS A 274 -7.08 -19.33 -1.24
N ASP A 275 -6.77 -19.20 -2.52
CA ASP A 275 -5.39 -19.14 -3.02
C ASP A 275 -4.74 -17.81 -2.64
N ILE A 276 -5.53 -16.73 -2.64
CA ILE A 276 -5.13 -15.41 -2.15
C ILE A 276 -4.79 -15.50 -0.64
N VAL A 277 -5.63 -16.15 0.17
CA VAL A 277 -5.34 -16.32 1.61
C VAL A 277 -4.06 -17.12 1.82
N ILE A 278 -3.85 -18.21 1.06
CA ILE A 278 -2.63 -19.02 1.14
C ILE A 278 -1.39 -18.22 0.75
N GLN A 279 -1.46 -17.41 -0.31
CA GLN A 279 -0.35 -16.55 -0.69
C GLN A 279 -0.09 -15.47 0.35
N ASN A 280 -1.12 -14.79 0.87
CA ASN A 280 -1.01 -13.82 1.96
C ASN A 280 -0.31 -14.43 3.19
N LEU A 281 -0.78 -15.62 3.61
CA LEU A 281 -0.17 -16.38 4.71
C LEU A 281 1.31 -16.70 4.43
N ARG A 282 1.65 -17.10 3.19
CA ARG A 282 3.04 -17.35 2.78
C ARG A 282 3.89 -16.08 2.88
N GLN A 283 3.38 -14.92 2.46
CA GLN A 283 4.13 -13.66 2.57
C GLN A 283 4.32 -13.23 4.03
N ALA A 284 3.29 -13.41 4.88
CA ALA A 284 3.36 -13.15 6.32
C ALA A 284 4.38 -14.08 7.01
N CYS A 285 4.36 -15.37 6.68
CA CYS A 285 5.34 -16.34 7.15
C CYS A 285 6.76 -16.02 6.69
N LEU A 286 6.93 -15.58 5.44
CA LEU A 286 8.22 -15.12 4.94
C LEU A 286 8.74 -13.94 5.75
N PHE A 287 7.89 -12.94 6.02
CA PHE A 287 8.28 -11.82 6.87
C PHE A 287 8.68 -12.29 8.28
N LYS A 288 7.92 -13.19 8.90
CA LYS A 288 8.26 -13.76 10.20
C LYS A 288 9.64 -14.42 10.20
N VAL A 289 9.91 -15.32 9.26
CA VAL A 289 11.19 -16.03 9.16
C VAL A 289 12.34 -15.07 8.83
N ALA A 290 12.09 -14.10 7.94
CA ALA A 290 13.08 -13.06 7.60
C ALA A 290 13.41 -12.20 8.84
N LYS A 291 12.41 -11.82 9.63
CA LYS A 291 12.58 -11.07 10.87
C LYS A 291 13.33 -11.87 11.95
N GLU A 292 13.01 -13.14 12.14
CA GLU A 292 13.71 -14.04 13.07
C GLU A 292 15.18 -14.25 12.68
N SER A 293 15.50 -14.17 11.38
CA SER A 293 16.89 -14.20 10.87
C SER A 293 17.59 -12.83 10.87
N GLY A 294 16.96 -11.79 11.41
CA GLY A 294 17.52 -10.44 11.50
C GLY A 294 17.55 -9.67 10.18
N LYS A 295 16.79 -10.11 9.17
CA LYS A 295 16.72 -9.48 7.84
C LYS A 295 15.28 -9.21 7.40
N PRO A 296 14.46 -8.48 8.19
CA PRO A 296 13.05 -8.22 7.88
C PRO A 296 12.82 -7.57 6.50
N TRP A 297 13.81 -6.78 6.04
CA TRP A 297 13.77 -6.08 4.76
C TRP A 297 13.76 -7.01 3.52
N LEU A 298 14.05 -8.31 3.67
CA LEU A 298 13.90 -9.32 2.60
C LEU A 298 12.45 -9.49 2.16
N TRP A 299 11.48 -9.11 2.98
CA TRP A 299 10.07 -9.11 2.57
C TRP A 299 9.85 -8.20 1.35
N TRP A 300 10.49 -7.02 1.32
CA TRP A 300 10.40 -6.12 0.17
C TRP A 300 10.97 -6.74 -1.10
N ASP A 301 12.04 -7.52 -0.99
CA ASP A 301 12.59 -8.27 -2.13
C ASP A 301 11.62 -9.34 -2.61
N TYR A 302 11.05 -10.11 -1.68
CA TYR A 302 10.10 -11.16 -2.00
C TYR A 302 8.86 -10.62 -2.70
N VAL A 303 8.19 -9.60 -2.15
CA VAL A 303 6.93 -9.12 -2.74
C VAL A 303 7.13 -8.47 -4.11
N THR A 304 8.26 -7.79 -4.33
CA THR A 304 8.58 -7.24 -5.66
C THR A 304 8.88 -8.34 -6.66
N ASP A 305 9.65 -9.35 -6.27
CA ASP A 305 10.03 -10.43 -7.18
C ASP A 305 8.86 -11.37 -7.46
N PHE A 306 8.02 -11.61 -6.45
CA PHE A 306 6.77 -12.36 -6.61
C PHE A 306 5.82 -11.63 -7.56
N ALA A 307 5.62 -10.31 -7.41
CA ALA A 307 4.77 -9.54 -8.31
C ALA A 307 5.27 -9.51 -9.77
N ILE A 308 6.58 -9.68 -9.98
CA ILE A 308 7.15 -9.76 -11.34
C ILE A 308 7.04 -11.18 -11.91
N ARG A 309 7.39 -12.20 -11.11
CA ARG A 309 7.56 -13.58 -11.60
C ARG A 309 6.28 -14.40 -11.52
N CYS A 310 5.42 -14.12 -10.55
CA CYS A 310 4.28 -14.96 -10.15
C CYS A 310 2.91 -14.29 -10.27
N LYS A 311 2.84 -13.03 -10.74
CA LYS A 311 1.57 -12.29 -10.89
C LYS A 311 0.61 -12.92 -11.90
N TRP A 312 1.12 -13.52 -12.97
CA TRP A 312 0.30 -14.07 -14.05
C TRP A 312 -0.52 -15.28 -13.57
N ILE A 313 -1.74 -15.41 -14.13
CA ILE A 313 -2.72 -16.48 -13.87
C ILE A 313 -2.14 -17.89 -13.70
N ASP A 314 -1.23 -18.30 -14.57
CA ASP A 314 -0.63 -19.65 -14.59
C ASP A 314 0.53 -19.81 -13.60
N LYS A 315 0.94 -18.72 -12.95
CA LYS A 315 2.11 -18.64 -12.07
C LYS A 315 1.77 -18.25 -10.64
N TYR A 316 0.50 -18.03 -10.31
CA TYR A 316 0.05 -17.77 -8.94
C TYR A 316 0.03 -19.05 -8.09
N THR A 317 1.16 -19.76 -8.03
CA THR A 317 1.26 -21.10 -7.44
C THR A 317 2.30 -21.15 -6.32
N LYS A 318 2.29 -22.25 -5.54
CA LYS A 318 3.33 -22.52 -4.53
C LYS A 318 4.70 -22.63 -5.19
N GLU A 319 4.80 -23.30 -6.33
CA GLU A 319 6.07 -23.57 -7.00
C GLU A 319 6.74 -22.28 -7.47
N CYS A 320 5.97 -21.31 -7.95
CA CYS A 320 6.52 -20.01 -8.32
C CYS A 320 7.02 -19.26 -7.08
N ALA A 321 6.20 -19.22 -6.02
CA ALA A 321 6.59 -18.60 -4.76
C ALA A 321 7.88 -19.21 -4.20
N ASP A 322 7.97 -20.54 -4.11
CA ASP A 322 9.12 -21.26 -3.60
C ASP A 322 10.40 -20.96 -4.39
N LYS A 323 10.32 -20.75 -5.71
CA LYS A 323 11.47 -20.33 -6.52
C LYS A 323 11.96 -18.94 -6.12
N VAL A 324 11.04 -17.99 -5.87
CA VAL A 324 11.41 -16.65 -5.38
C VAL A 324 12.05 -16.75 -4.00
N ILE A 325 11.44 -17.50 -3.07
CA ILE A 325 11.94 -17.70 -1.69
C ILE A 325 13.38 -18.25 -1.71
N ARG A 326 13.63 -19.29 -2.52
CA ARG A 326 14.98 -19.87 -2.67
C ARG A 326 15.98 -18.89 -3.26
N SER A 327 15.57 -18.04 -4.21
CA SER A 327 16.46 -17.03 -4.81
C SER A 327 16.93 -15.97 -3.81
N LEU A 328 16.18 -15.77 -2.71
CA LEU A 328 16.54 -14.88 -1.61
C LEU A 328 17.34 -15.58 -0.50
N GLY A 329 17.66 -16.87 -0.68
CA GLY A 329 18.40 -17.65 0.31
C GLY A 329 17.59 -18.01 1.56
N ILE A 330 16.25 -17.96 1.48
CA ILE A 330 15.36 -18.34 2.58
C ILE A 330 15.01 -19.83 2.45
N ASP A 331 15.02 -20.53 3.57
CA ASP A 331 14.65 -21.94 3.64
C ASP A 331 13.13 -22.10 3.51
N VAL A 332 12.69 -22.69 2.40
CA VAL A 332 11.27 -22.95 2.10
C VAL A 332 10.62 -23.82 3.17
N THR A 333 11.36 -24.75 3.79
CA THR A 333 10.77 -25.64 4.81
C THR A 333 10.28 -24.86 6.03
N LYS A 334 11.02 -23.84 6.47
CA LYS A 334 10.58 -22.95 7.55
C LYS A 334 9.33 -22.14 7.20
N ILE A 335 9.15 -21.83 5.93
CA ILE A 335 7.95 -21.14 5.45
C ILE A 335 6.77 -22.11 5.45
N ASP A 336 6.95 -23.32 4.91
CA ASP A 336 5.91 -24.36 4.89
C ASP A 336 5.48 -24.76 6.33
N ASP A 337 6.43 -24.89 7.27
CA ASP A 337 6.16 -25.15 8.69
C ASP A 337 5.37 -24.01 9.35
N CYS A 338 5.64 -22.76 8.95
CA CYS A 338 4.89 -21.59 9.44
C CYS A 338 3.47 -21.53 8.87
N ILE A 339 3.28 -21.88 7.60
CA ILE A 339 1.96 -21.94 6.95
C ILE A 339 1.11 -23.01 7.62
N GLY A 340 1.67 -24.20 7.86
CA GLY A 340 0.97 -25.32 8.48
C GLY A 340 -0.13 -25.91 7.59
N ASP A 341 -1.08 -26.59 8.22
CA ASP A 341 -2.22 -27.22 7.53
C ASP A 341 -3.35 -26.21 7.31
N THR A 342 -3.56 -25.82 6.05
CA THR A 342 -4.60 -24.87 5.64
C THR A 342 -5.98 -25.53 5.48
N GLU A 343 -6.06 -26.86 5.43
CA GLU A 343 -7.32 -27.60 5.33
C GLU A 343 -7.85 -28.03 6.70
N ALA A 344 -7.02 -27.99 7.75
CA ALA A 344 -7.43 -28.35 9.10
C ALA A 344 -8.57 -27.47 9.63
N ASP A 345 -9.50 -28.08 10.37
CA ASP A 345 -10.50 -27.37 11.18
C ASP A 345 -9.89 -26.79 12.47
N ALA A 346 -8.83 -26.00 12.31
CA ALA A 346 -8.02 -25.45 13.39
C ALA A 346 -7.70 -23.97 13.14
N GLN A 347 -7.35 -23.27 14.21
CA GLN A 347 -6.86 -21.90 14.12
C GLN A 347 -5.43 -21.88 13.55
N ASN A 348 -5.16 -20.93 12.67
CA ASN A 348 -3.82 -20.64 12.19
C ASN A 348 -3.23 -19.48 13.01
N PRO A 349 -2.15 -19.68 13.78
CA PRO A 349 -1.61 -18.65 14.67
C PRO A 349 -1.21 -17.34 13.97
N ILE A 350 -0.79 -17.41 12.70
CA ILE A 350 -0.41 -16.22 11.93
C ILE A 350 -1.66 -15.43 11.56
N LEU A 351 -2.68 -16.09 11.00
CA LEU A 351 -3.91 -15.42 10.58
C LEU A 351 -4.77 -14.93 11.76
N GLU A 352 -4.72 -15.63 12.90
CA GLU A 352 -5.29 -15.11 14.16
C GLU A 352 -4.60 -13.81 14.60
N ALA A 353 -3.27 -13.76 14.49
CA ALA A 353 -2.52 -12.54 14.80
C ALA A 353 -2.86 -11.41 13.81
N GLU A 354 -3.08 -11.71 12.54
CA GLU A 354 -3.54 -10.73 11.54
C GLU A 354 -4.95 -10.21 11.87
N GLN A 355 -5.92 -11.08 12.18
CA GLN A 355 -7.28 -10.65 12.56
C GLN A 355 -7.28 -9.80 13.82
N LYS A 356 -6.48 -10.18 14.82
CA LYS A 356 -6.31 -9.40 16.05
C LYS A 356 -5.66 -8.04 15.75
N ALA A 357 -4.62 -8.03 14.91
CA ALA A 357 -3.99 -6.80 14.45
C ALA A 357 -4.94 -5.97 13.60
N GLN A 358 -5.91 -6.55 12.91
CA GLN A 358 -6.85 -5.79 12.10
C GLN A 358 -7.84 -5.00 12.94
N ILE A 359 -8.35 -5.58 14.02
CA ILE A 359 -9.27 -4.92 14.96
C ILE A 359 -8.52 -3.85 15.77
N GLY A 360 -7.29 -4.14 16.17
CA GLY A 360 -6.51 -3.22 16.99
C GLY A 360 -6.90 -3.23 18.47
N GLU A 361 -6.11 -2.52 19.28
CA GLU A 361 -6.29 -2.41 20.73
C GLU A 361 -6.15 -0.95 21.18
N GLY A 362 -6.92 -0.54 22.19
CA GLY A 362 -6.83 0.80 22.79
C GLY A 362 -7.33 1.92 21.86
N ASN A 363 -6.48 2.92 21.60
CA ASN A 363 -6.82 4.06 20.74
C ASN A 363 -6.58 3.79 19.24
N ARG A 364 -6.11 2.59 18.89
CA ARG A 364 -5.93 2.16 17.50
C ARG A 364 -7.29 1.74 16.95
N GLY A 365 -7.75 2.38 15.88
CA GLY A 365 -8.95 1.94 15.17
C GLY A 365 -8.70 0.73 14.27
N ASP A 366 -9.77 0.02 13.94
CA ASP A 366 -9.76 -1.09 13.01
C ASP A 366 -9.25 -0.69 11.62
N VAL A 367 -8.50 -1.58 10.98
CA VAL A 367 -8.14 -1.46 9.56
C VAL A 367 -9.23 -2.13 8.72
N THR A 368 -9.93 -1.33 7.93
CA THR A 368 -11.10 -1.80 7.16
C THR A 368 -10.94 -1.69 5.66
N MET A 369 -9.79 -1.22 5.16
CA MET A 369 -9.54 -1.05 3.72
C MET A 369 -8.08 -1.29 3.37
N LEU A 370 -7.85 -1.72 2.14
CA LEU A 370 -6.51 -1.91 1.57
C LEU A 370 -6.28 -1.01 0.33
N PRO A 371 -5.03 -0.58 0.06
CA PRO A 371 -3.89 -0.61 0.98
C PRO A 371 -4.06 0.43 2.10
N THR A 372 -3.55 0.11 3.30
CA THR A 372 -3.49 1.06 4.42
C THR A 372 -2.08 1.11 5.00
N LEU A 373 -1.52 2.31 5.17
CA LEU A 373 -0.27 2.51 5.90
C LEU A 373 -0.60 3.03 7.29
N MET A 374 0.00 2.45 8.33
CA MET A 374 -0.06 2.97 9.70
C MET A 374 1.32 3.45 10.11
N ILE A 375 1.42 4.60 10.78
CA ILE A 375 2.67 5.11 11.34
C ILE A 375 2.40 5.42 12.81
N ASN A 376 3.17 4.83 13.71
CA ASN A 376 3.00 4.94 15.16
C ASN A 376 1.54 4.73 15.61
N ASN A 377 0.95 3.62 15.14
CA ASN A 377 -0.40 3.19 15.51
C ASN A 377 -1.54 4.10 15.00
N ARG A 378 -1.25 5.00 14.04
CA ARG A 378 -2.22 5.89 13.40
C ARG A 378 -2.28 5.68 11.91
N GLN A 379 -3.47 5.82 11.33
CA GLN A 379 -3.67 5.64 9.91
C GLN A 379 -3.13 6.83 9.11
N TYR A 380 -2.21 6.57 8.19
CA TYR A 380 -1.74 7.57 7.25
C TYR A 380 -2.83 7.85 6.19
N ARG A 381 -3.25 9.12 6.10
CA ARG A 381 -4.34 9.59 5.23
C ARG A 381 -3.85 10.26 3.94
N GLY A 382 -2.54 10.38 3.76
CA GLY A 382 -1.97 10.96 2.55
C GLY A 382 -1.86 9.96 1.41
N LYS A 383 -1.38 10.43 0.25
CA LYS A 383 -1.12 9.57 -0.91
C LYS A 383 0.07 8.63 -0.64
N LEU A 384 -0.03 7.37 -1.05
CA LEU A 384 1.05 6.38 -0.97
C LEU A 384 2.14 6.64 -2.03
N GLU A 385 2.92 7.71 -1.83
CA GLU A 385 4.07 8.06 -2.66
C GLU A 385 5.34 8.05 -1.81
N LYS A 386 6.47 7.61 -2.38
CA LYS A 386 7.78 7.53 -1.70
C LYS A 386 8.08 8.79 -0.88
N GLY A 387 8.05 9.97 -1.51
CA GLY A 387 8.39 11.23 -0.84
C GLY A 387 7.37 11.68 0.21
N ALA A 388 6.08 11.35 0.05
CA ALA A 388 5.05 11.73 1.02
C ALA A 388 5.16 10.84 2.27
N VAL A 389 5.31 9.52 2.07
CA VAL A 389 5.46 8.54 3.15
C VAL A 389 6.77 8.76 3.91
N LEU A 390 7.89 9.02 3.22
CA LEU A 390 9.17 9.30 3.90
C LEU A 390 9.07 10.52 4.81
N LYS A 391 8.42 11.59 4.35
CA LYS A 391 8.21 12.77 5.19
C LYS A 391 7.29 12.50 6.38
N ALA A 392 6.25 11.68 6.21
CA ALA A 392 5.38 11.29 7.31
C ALA A 392 6.10 10.40 8.34
N ILE A 393 6.95 9.47 7.89
CA ILE A 393 7.84 8.70 8.77
C ILE A 393 8.82 9.64 9.47
N CYS A 394 9.37 10.62 8.75
CA CYS A 394 10.28 11.62 9.28
C CYS A 394 9.67 12.45 10.41
N ALA A 395 8.44 12.91 10.23
CA ALA A 395 7.69 13.64 11.25
C ALA A 395 7.31 12.77 12.47
N GLY A 396 7.53 11.45 12.39
CA GLY A 396 7.37 10.54 13.52
C GLY A 396 8.61 10.42 14.41
N PHE A 397 9.76 10.96 14.02
CA PHE A 397 10.94 11.02 14.88
C PHE A 397 10.86 12.20 15.85
N GLN A 398 11.64 12.14 16.94
CA GLN A 398 11.87 13.30 17.79
C GLN A 398 12.95 14.22 17.18
N ASP A 399 12.93 15.51 17.55
CA ASP A 399 13.74 16.60 16.98
C ASP A 399 15.24 16.30 16.81
N ALA A 400 15.85 15.45 17.65
CA ALA A 400 17.27 15.10 17.56
C ALA A 400 17.58 14.00 16.51
N THR A 401 16.66 13.04 16.30
CA THR A 401 16.81 11.93 15.34
C THR A 401 16.36 12.33 13.93
N GLU A 402 15.39 13.25 13.85
CA GLU A 402 14.92 13.87 12.60
C GLU A 402 16.07 14.52 11.82
N GLN A 403 17.01 15.16 12.53
CA GLN A 403 18.11 15.90 11.91
C GLN A 403 19.17 15.01 11.23
N ALA A 404 19.34 13.75 11.64
CA ALA A 404 20.34 12.86 11.04
C ALA A 404 19.81 12.10 9.80
N ILE A 405 18.53 11.77 9.80
CA ILE A 405 17.90 10.89 8.80
C ILE A 405 17.17 11.71 7.73
N CYS A 406 16.49 12.78 8.16
CA CYS A 406 15.53 13.52 7.33
C CYS A 406 16.08 14.85 6.79
N LEU A 407 17.18 15.35 7.37
CA LEU A 407 17.92 16.50 6.86
C LEU A 407 19.20 16.12 6.09
N SER A 408 19.61 14.86 6.10
CA SER A 408 20.81 14.43 5.37
C SER A 408 20.53 14.17 3.89
N GLU A 409 21.58 14.32 3.08
CA GLU A 409 21.66 13.96 1.65
C GLU A 409 21.20 12.52 1.34
N VAL A 410 20.95 11.70 2.37
CA VAL A 410 20.29 10.40 2.28
C VAL A 410 18.96 10.52 1.55
N LEU A 411 18.10 11.51 1.80
CA LEU A 411 16.79 11.59 1.12
C LEU A 411 16.83 12.17 -0.30
N THR A 412 17.85 12.98 -0.62
CA THR A 412 18.02 13.55 -1.97
C THR A 412 18.69 12.57 -2.94
N ASP A 413 19.51 11.63 -2.45
CA ASP A 413 20.26 10.66 -3.27
C ASP A 413 20.17 9.20 -2.77
N ILE A 414 18.97 8.69 -2.40
CA ILE A 414 18.76 7.21 -2.36
C ILE A 414 18.69 6.67 -3.80
N GLU A 415 19.80 6.71 -4.51
CA GLU A 415 20.12 5.78 -5.60
C GLU A 415 20.97 4.65 -5.01
N THR A 416 20.35 3.76 -4.24
CA THR A 416 20.97 2.46 -3.95
C THR A 416 21.05 1.68 -5.24
N ASN A 417 22.26 1.44 -5.74
CA ASN A 417 22.49 0.49 -6.82
C ASN A 417 22.01 -0.90 -6.37
N ARG A 418 20.81 -1.28 -6.77
CA ARG A 418 20.15 -2.52 -6.33
C ARG A 418 20.80 -3.77 -6.92
N CYS A 419 21.78 -3.62 -7.83
CA CYS A 419 22.59 -4.71 -8.36
C CYS A 419 23.84 -4.99 -7.50
N SER A 420 24.18 -4.13 -6.54
CA SER A 420 25.37 -4.30 -5.70
C SER A 420 25.23 -5.41 -4.65
N GLU A 421 24.01 -5.77 -4.25
CA GLU A 421 23.75 -6.86 -3.31
C GLU A 421 23.09 -8.05 -4.02
N ASN A 422 23.70 -9.23 -3.94
CA ASN A 422 23.22 -10.49 -4.55
C ASN A 422 22.83 -10.35 -6.05
N ASN A 423 23.56 -9.50 -6.80
CA ASN A 423 23.25 -9.13 -8.19
C ASN A 423 21.80 -8.68 -8.42
N GLY A 424 21.18 -8.14 -7.38
CA GLY A 424 19.76 -7.83 -7.36
C GLY A 424 18.92 -9.05 -7.77
N GLY A 425 19.24 -10.29 -7.39
CA GLY A 425 18.43 -11.47 -7.74
C GLY A 425 18.22 -11.71 -9.24
N CYS A 426 19.01 -11.07 -10.10
CA CYS A 426 19.02 -11.26 -11.54
C CYS A 426 19.99 -12.37 -11.93
N TRP A 427 19.80 -12.92 -13.13
CA TRP A 427 20.70 -13.89 -13.70
C TRP A 427 22.11 -13.31 -13.84
N GLU A 428 23.10 -14.11 -13.46
CA GLU A 428 24.52 -13.83 -13.65
C GLU A 428 25.25 -15.07 -14.18
N ASP A 429 26.21 -14.82 -15.06
CA ASP A 429 27.25 -15.78 -15.42
C ASP A 429 28.55 -15.36 -14.71
N ASN A 430 28.85 -16.06 -13.61
CA ASN A 430 30.03 -15.83 -12.79
C ASN A 430 31.36 -16.13 -13.52
N ILE A 431 31.35 -16.91 -14.60
CA ILE A 431 32.55 -17.25 -15.37
C ILE A 431 32.85 -16.13 -16.37
N ALA A 432 31.82 -15.63 -17.05
CA ALA A 432 31.95 -14.56 -18.03
C ALA A 432 31.86 -13.14 -17.43
N ASN A 433 31.52 -13.04 -16.14
CA ASN A 433 31.22 -11.79 -15.43
C ASN A 433 30.14 -10.95 -16.16
N ILE A 434 29.08 -11.64 -16.58
CA ILE A 434 27.95 -11.05 -17.30
C ILE A 434 26.74 -11.08 -16.38
N THR A 435 26.04 -9.96 -16.27
CA THR A 435 24.84 -9.83 -15.44
C THR A 435 23.67 -9.28 -16.24
N ALA A 436 22.48 -9.78 -15.93
CA ALA A 436 21.22 -9.21 -16.39
C ALA A 436 20.73 -8.05 -15.50
N CYS A 437 21.38 -7.76 -14.38
CA CYS A 437 20.95 -6.69 -13.49
C CYS A 437 21.33 -5.31 -14.06
N ARG A 438 20.31 -4.50 -14.34
CA ARG A 438 20.45 -3.08 -14.66
C ARG A 438 19.73 -2.25 -13.60
N ASP A 439 20.50 -1.44 -12.89
CA ASP A 439 19.94 -0.47 -11.95
C ASP A 439 19.31 0.71 -12.70
N THR A 440 18.23 1.25 -12.15
CA THR A 440 17.45 2.36 -12.70
C THR A 440 16.95 3.25 -11.57
N ILE A 441 16.57 4.49 -11.91
CA ILE A 441 16.00 5.46 -10.97
C ILE A 441 14.70 4.94 -10.29
N ARG A 442 14.03 3.93 -10.90
CA ARG A 442 12.81 3.28 -10.36
C ARG A 442 13.09 1.94 -9.66
N GLY A 443 14.36 1.56 -9.48
CA GLY A 443 14.81 0.29 -8.93
C GLY A 443 15.65 -0.52 -9.92
N ARG A 444 15.76 -1.84 -9.75
CA ARG A 444 16.47 -2.69 -10.71
C ARG A 444 15.53 -3.31 -11.73
N VAL A 445 16.05 -3.54 -12.92
CA VAL A 445 15.43 -4.38 -13.95
C VAL A 445 16.39 -5.51 -14.27
N CYS A 446 15.88 -6.74 -14.28
CA CYS A 446 16.63 -7.85 -14.86
C CYS A 446 16.33 -7.94 -16.36
N GLU A 447 17.29 -7.61 -17.20
CA GLU A 447 17.20 -7.65 -18.65
C GLU A 447 18.42 -8.36 -19.20
N CYS A 448 18.21 -9.42 -20.00
CA CYS A 448 19.32 -10.16 -20.57
C CYS A 448 20.23 -9.23 -21.39
N PRO A 449 21.54 -9.20 -21.10
CA PRO A 449 22.41 -8.17 -21.61
C PRO A 449 22.77 -8.40 -23.08
N VAL A 450 23.25 -7.34 -23.73
CA VAL A 450 23.94 -7.43 -25.01
C VAL A 450 25.43 -7.23 -24.75
N VAL A 451 26.22 -8.30 -24.84
CA VAL A 451 27.66 -8.25 -24.55
C VAL A 451 28.44 -8.51 -25.83
N ASN A 452 29.31 -7.58 -26.21
CA ASN A 452 30.13 -7.67 -27.44
C ASN A 452 29.29 -7.95 -28.72
N GLY A 453 28.10 -7.34 -28.82
CA GLY A 453 27.21 -7.51 -29.97
C GLY A 453 26.37 -8.80 -29.96
N VAL A 454 26.55 -9.66 -28.96
CA VAL A 454 25.75 -10.88 -28.79
C VAL A 454 24.62 -10.59 -27.82
N LYS A 455 23.38 -10.70 -28.31
CA LYS A 455 22.17 -10.54 -27.50
C LYS A 455 21.83 -11.84 -26.80
N TYR A 456 21.73 -11.78 -25.48
CA TYR A 456 21.18 -12.85 -24.68
C TYR A 456 19.65 -12.73 -24.66
N TYR A 457 18.98 -13.87 -24.62
CA TYR A 457 17.53 -14.01 -24.60
C TYR A 457 17.14 -14.87 -23.41
N GLY A 458 16.03 -14.51 -22.77
CA GLY A 458 15.56 -15.20 -21.58
C GLY A 458 14.76 -14.27 -20.70
N ASP A 459 14.53 -14.69 -19.46
CA ASP A 459 13.72 -13.95 -18.50
C ASP A 459 14.53 -12.88 -17.74
N GLY A 460 15.87 -12.89 -17.82
CA GLY A 460 16.74 -11.99 -17.07
C GLY A 460 16.94 -12.37 -15.60
N TYR A 461 16.10 -13.24 -15.04
CA TYR A 461 16.09 -13.58 -13.62
C TYR A 461 16.78 -14.91 -13.34
N THR A 462 16.46 -15.93 -14.12
CA THR A 462 16.97 -17.30 -13.93
C THR A 462 17.65 -17.83 -15.17
N HIS A 463 17.39 -17.24 -16.33
CA HIS A 463 17.91 -17.71 -17.60
C HIS A 463 18.19 -16.54 -18.54
N CYS A 464 19.42 -16.51 -19.05
CA CYS A 464 19.80 -15.75 -20.23
C CYS A 464 20.72 -16.64 -21.08
N GLU A 465 20.32 -16.90 -22.32
CA GLU A 465 21.09 -17.70 -23.26
C GLU A 465 21.22 -17.01 -24.62
N ILE A 466 22.24 -17.39 -25.37
CA ILE A 466 22.43 -16.88 -26.72
C ILE A 466 21.57 -17.73 -27.66
N LEU A 467 20.64 -17.13 -28.39
CA LEU A 467 19.95 -17.82 -29.48
C LEU A 467 20.95 -17.99 -30.64
N GLY A 468 21.66 -19.13 -30.65
CA GLY A 468 22.70 -19.37 -31.66
C GLY A 468 23.61 -20.57 -31.46
N LEU A 469 23.24 -21.59 -30.68
CA LEU A 469 23.99 -22.85 -30.60
C LEU A 469 23.09 -24.10 -30.64
N GLY A 470 21.89 -23.98 -31.21
CA GLY A 470 21.05 -25.15 -31.55
C GLY A 470 21.46 -25.87 -32.83
N VAL A 471 22.34 -25.28 -33.66
CA VAL A 471 22.72 -25.84 -34.98
C VAL A 471 24.20 -25.60 -35.33
N ALA A 472 25.12 -25.89 -34.41
CA ALA A 472 26.50 -26.23 -34.78
C ALA A 472 27.16 -26.92 -33.58
N GLY A 473 27.38 -28.23 -33.72
CA GLY A 473 27.79 -29.13 -32.67
C GLY A 473 29.09 -28.76 -31.94
N ALA A 474 29.41 -29.59 -30.94
CA ALA A 474 30.49 -29.52 -29.96
C ALA A 474 31.89 -29.01 -30.42
N ALA A 475 32.14 -28.86 -31.72
CA ALA A 475 33.31 -28.20 -32.28
C ALA A 475 33.35 -26.68 -32.03
N GLY A 476 32.20 -25.99 -31.94
CA GLY A 476 32.15 -24.53 -31.74
C GLY A 476 32.62 -24.09 -30.35
N TYR A 477 32.23 -24.83 -29.31
CA TYR A 477 32.63 -24.57 -27.92
C TYR A 477 34.13 -24.80 -27.70
N ALA A 478 34.69 -25.84 -28.32
CA ALA A 478 36.13 -26.12 -28.29
C ALA A 478 36.94 -25.03 -29.01
N TYR A 479 36.48 -24.56 -30.18
CA TYR A 479 37.15 -23.49 -30.92
C TYR A 479 37.09 -22.14 -30.19
N TYR A 480 35.97 -21.80 -29.53
CA TYR A 480 35.83 -20.56 -28.77
C TYR A 480 36.68 -20.55 -27.49
N LYS A 481 36.70 -21.66 -26.73
CA LYS A 481 37.61 -21.80 -25.58
C LYS A 481 39.08 -21.74 -26.00
N TYR A 482 39.45 -22.37 -27.12
CA TYR A 482 40.82 -22.34 -27.63
C TYR A 482 41.23 -20.91 -28.05
N LYS A 483 40.34 -20.15 -28.68
CA LYS A 483 40.60 -18.77 -29.12
C LYS A 483 40.76 -17.78 -27.95
N ILE A 484 40.02 -17.97 -26.85
CA ILE A 484 40.17 -17.17 -25.63
C ILE A 484 41.48 -17.51 -24.90
N LEU A 485 41.80 -18.81 -24.76
CA LEU A 485 43.04 -19.24 -24.13
C LEU A 485 44.27 -18.73 -24.89
N VAL A 486 44.24 -18.82 -26.22
CA VAL A 486 45.32 -18.34 -27.10
C VAL A 486 45.46 -16.82 -27.09
N ARG A 487 44.36 -16.06 -27.00
CA ARG A 487 44.41 -14.59 -26.82
C ARG A 487 44.98 -14.17 -25.46
N SER A 488 44.72 -14.95 -24.41
CA SER A 488 45.28 -14.70 -23.07
C SER A 488 46.79 -14.99 -23.03
N LEU A 489 47.23 -16.09 -23.67
CA LEU A 489 48.65 -16.46 -23.81
C LEU A 489 49.44 -15.50 -24.71
N LEU A 490 48.86 -15.04 -25.83
CA LEU A 490 49.53 -14.09 -26.74
C LEU A 490 49.71 -12.69 -26.13
N ARG A 491 48.83 -12.25 -25.22
CA ARG A 491 49.02 -11.01 -24.45
C ARG A 491 50.15 -11.10 -23.42
N TYR A 492 50.45 -12.30 -22.94
CA TYR A 492 51.56 -12.53 -22.00
C TYR A 492 52.92 -12.63 -22.69
N LEU A 493 52.98 -13.01 -23.97
CA LEU A 493 54.23 -13.33 -24.67
C LEU A 493 54.75 -12.22 -25.61
N LEU A 494 53.94 -11.25 -26.04
CA LEU A 494 54.36 -10.20 -26.99
C LEU A 494 53.81 -8.81 -26.62
N PRO A 495 54.56 -7.95 -25.91
CA PRO A 495 54.08 -6.64 -25.47
C PRO A 495 54.14 -5.53 -26.54
N HIS A 496 54.53 -5.80 -27.80
CA HIS A 496 54.63 -4.76 -28.81
C HIS A 496 53.98 -5.09 -30.17
N ARG A 497 52.98 -4.25 -30.50
CA ARG A 497 52.45 -3.84 -31.81
C ARG A 497 52.41 -4.90 -32.92
N LEU A 498 51.21 -5.38 -33.23
CA LEU A 498 50.81 -5.70 -34.61
C LEU A 498 49.30 -5.46 -34.81
N LYS A 499 48.98 -4.59 -35.77
CA LYS A 499 47.65 -4.47 -36.38
C LYS A 499 47.37 -5.76 -37.16
N VAL A 500 46.29 -6.47 -36.85
CA VAL A 500 45.82 -7.60 -37.67
C VAL A 500 44.53 -7.14 -38.35
N LEU A 501 44.53 -7.21 -39.68
CA LEU A 501 43.44 -6.86 -40.57
C LEU A 501 42.17 -7.69 -40.28
N GLU A 502 41.03 -7.02 -40.24
CA GLU A 502 39.70 -7.64 -40.35
C GLU A 502 39.41 -7.94 -41.83
N CYS A 503 39.19 -9.21 -42.16
CA CYS A 503 38.52 -9.59 -43.41
C CYS A 503 37.03 -9.81 -43.08
N GLU A 504 36.18 -8.93 -43.59
CA GLU A 504 34.74 -9.14 -43.67
C GLU A 504 34.43 -10.32 -44.59
N VAL A 505 33.66 -11.29 -44.09
CA VAL A 505 33.00 -12.31 -44.91
C VAL A 505 31.53 -11.95 -44.97
N ILE A 506 31.10 -11.55 -46.17
CA ILE A 506 29.72 -11.28 -46.56
C ILE A 506 28.92 -12.59 -46.49
N PHE A 507 27.82 -12.59 -45.74
CA PHE A 507 26.83 -13.67 -45.76
C PHE A 507 25.75 -13.36 -46.81
N ILE A 508 25.60 -14.26 -47.79
CA ILE A 508 24.37 -14.42 -48.57
C ILE A 508 23.63 -15.63 -47.99
N CYS A 509 22.47 -15.33 -47.41
CA CYS A 509 21.21 -16.09 -47.27
C CYS A 509 20.57 -15.82 -45.90
#